data_AF-A0A2L1GM00-F1
#
_entry.id   AF-A0A2L1GM00-F1
#
_cell.length_a   1.000
_cell.length_b   1.000
_cell.length_c   1.000
_cell.angle_alpha   90.00
_cell.angle_beta   90.00
_cell.angle_gamma   90.00
#
_symmetry.space_group_name_H-M   'P 1'
#
loop_
_entity.id
_entity.type
_entity.pdbx_description
1 polymer ?
#
loop_
_entity_poly.entity_id
_entity_poly.type
_entity_poly.pdbx_seq_one_letter_code
_entity_poly.pdbx_strand_id
1 'polypeptide(L)'
;MLTLSILSFFDSTQIPQQFKDVDVAIFTNPWFMVPLVALVGWWIYKQAWRDLFILALLMADWYLSGTEYMRTLIVGDQLQINKILPIIFGAAAQLGLIIYLLFVRGD
;
A
#
# COMPACT_ATOMS: atom_id res chain seq x y z
N MET A 1 -31.91 14.91 16.44
CA MET A 1 -30.51 14.67 16.85
C MET A 1 -29.85 13.85 15.76
N LEU A 2 -29.14 14.51 14.85
CA LEU A 2 -28.51 13.92 13.66
C LEU A 2 -27.00 13.91 13.87
N THR A 3 -26.50 12.86 14.53
CA THR A 3 -25.09 12.49 14.44
C THR A 3 -25.01 11.25 13.56
N LEU A 4 -25.29 11.42 12.26
CA LEU A 4 -24.81 10.48 11.25
C LEU A 4 -23.30 10.66 11.22
N SER A 5 -22.64 10.01 12.17
CA SER A 5 -21.20 9.96 12.25
C SER A 5 -20.71 9.42 10.91
N ILE A 6 -19.82 10.14 10.25
CA ILE A 6 -19.18 9.69 9.00
C ILE A 6 -18.67 8.25 9.15
N LEU A 7 -18.26 7.86 10.37
CA LEU A 7 -17.87 6.50 10.73
C LEU A 7 -19.00 5.47 10.56
N SER A 8 -20.24 5.76 10.97
CA SER A 8 -21.34 4.78 10.82
C SER A 8 -21.79 4.62 9.37
N PHE A 9 -21.69 5.67 8.56
CA PHE A 9 -21.86 5.57 7.11
C PHE A 9 -20.72 4.75 6.50
N PHE A 10 -19.47 5.03 6.88
CA PHE A 10 -18.28 4.34 6.39
C PHE A 10 -18.30 2.84 6.75
N ASP A 11 -18.66 2.48 7.98
CA ASP A 11 -18.82 1.09 8.44
C ASP A 11 -19.96 0.37 7.70
N SER A 12 -21.02 1.07 7.33
CA SER A 12 -22.16 0.49 6.60
C SER A 12 -21.81 0.05 5.17
N THR A 13 -20.76 0.62 4.57
CA THR A 13 -20.35 0.30 3.20
C THR A 13 -19.66 -1.07 3.08
N GLN A 14 -19.30 -1.70 4.20
CA GLN A 14 -18.43 -2.87 4.26
C GLN A 14 -17.07 -2.73 3.55
N ILE A 15 -16.75 -1.56 2.99
CA ILE A 15 -15.46 -1.24 2.40
C ILE A 15 -14.31 -1.43 3.40
N PRO A 16 -14.42 -1.05 4.68
CA PRO A 16 -13.36 -1.34 5.67
C PRO A 16 -13.13 -2.83 5.86
N GLN A 17 -14.21 -3.62 5.86
CA GLN A 17 -14.17 -5.07 5.94
C GLN A 17 -13.58 -5.66 4.66
N GLN A 18 -13.90 -5.11 3.48
CA GLN A 18 -13.24 -5.47 2.22
C GLN A 18 -11.75 -5.17 2.24
N PHE A 19 -11.27 -4.07 2.81
CA PHE A 19 -9.83 -3.81 2.99
C PHE A 19 -9.17 -4.77 3.99
N LYS A 20 -9.90 -5.15 5.04
CA LYS A 20 -9.47 -6.14 6.04
C LYS A 20 -9.41 -7.55 5.46
N ASP A 21 -10.29 -7.83 4.51
CA ASP A 21 -10.44 -9.08 3.75
C ASP A 21 -9.81 -8.97 2.33
N VAL A 22 -9.04 -7.90 2.04
CA VAL A 22 -8.07 -7.85 0.91
C VAL A 22 -6.86 -8.68 1.34
N ASP A 23 -7.21 -9.91 1.66
CA ASP A 23 -6.41 -11.09 1.65
C ASP A 23 -5.94 -11.31 0.20
N VAL A 24 -5.00 -12.20 0.02
CA VAL A 24 -4.35 -12.57 -1.25
C VAL A 24 -5.34 -12.89 -2.40
N ALA A 25 -6.64 -12.96 -2.14
CA ALA A 25 -7.76 -13.08 -3.08
C ALA A 25 -7.68 -12.14 -4.30
N ILE A 26 -7.18 -10.91 -4.20
CA ILE A 26 -7.01 -10.03 -5.38
C ILE A 26 -6.04 -10.64 -6.40
N PHE A 27 -5.02 -11.37 -5.94
CA PHE A 27 -4.08 -12.10 -6.78
C PHE A 27 -4.63 -13.44 -7.31
N THR A 28 -5.87 -13.79 -6.95
CA THR A 28 -6.60 -14.91 -7.54
C THR A 28 -7.65 -14.45 -8.55
N ASN A 29 -7.95 -13.15 -8.61
CA ASN A 29 -8.92 -12.59 -9.54
C ASN A 29 -8.30 -12.41 -10.95
N PRO A 30 -8.78 -13.12 -11.99
CA PRO A 30 -8.22 -13.03 -13.34
C PRO A 30 -8.29 -11.62 -13.94
N TRP A 31 -9.32 -10.84 -13.60
CA TRP A 31 -9.48 -9.47 -14.11
C TRP A 31 -8.41 -8.51 -13.58
N PHE A 32 -7.81 -8.82 -12.43
CA PHE A 32 -6.67 -8.07 -11.90
C PHE A 32 -5.35 -8.68 -12.37
N MET A 33 -5.23 -10.01 -12.28
CA MET A 33 -3.97 -10.71 -12.55
C MET A 33 -3.54 -10.65 -14.01
N VAL A 34 -4.47 -10.77 -14.97
CA VAL A 34 -4.12 -10.76 -16.40
C VAL A 34 -3.50 -9.42 -16.81
N PRO A 35 -4.11 -8.25 -16.52
CA PRO A 35 -3.48 -6.96 -16.78
C PRO A 35 -2.17 -6.76 -16.02
N LEU A 36 -2.10 -7.16 -14.74
CA LEU A 36 -0.89 -7.00 -13.93
C LEU A 36 0.29 -7.80 -14.51
N VAL A 37 0.08 -9.08 -14.82
CA VAL A 37 1.11 -9.95 -15.40
C VAL A 37 1.51 -9.46 -16.80
N ALA A 38 0.56 -9.00 -17.62
CA ALA A 38 0.87 -8.44 -18.92
C ALA A 38 1.74 -7.18 -18.81
N LEU A 39 1.42 -6.27 -17.87
CA LEU A 39 2.20 -5.05 -17.63
C LEU A 39 3.60 -5.36 -17.10
N VAL A 40 3.72 -6.25 -16.11
CA VAL A 40 5.01 -6.68 -15.56
C VAL A 40 5.84 -7.39 -16.62
N GLY A 41 5.25 -8.30 -17.38
CA GLY A 41 5.91 -8.99 -18.49
C GLY A 41 6.39 -8.01 -19.57
N TRP A 42 5.58 -6.99 -19.88
CA TRP A 42 5.97 -5.91 -20.79
C TRP A 42 7.16 -5.11 -20.27
N TRP A 43 7.17 -4.72 -18.99
CA TRP A 43 8.28 -4.00 -18.38
C TRP A 43 9.56 -4.85 -18.31
N ILE A 44 9.45 -6.15 -18.03
CA ILE A 44 10.59 -7.08 -18.09
C ILE A 44 11.15 -7.14 -19.52
N TYR A 45 10.28 -7.32 -20.52
CA TYR A 45 10.69 -7.35 -21.93
C TYR A 45 11.40 -6.07 -22.36
N LYS A 46 10.90 -4.90 -21.93
CA LYS A 46 11.51 -3.60 -22.20
C LYS A 46 12.71 -3.26 -21.30
N GLN A 47 13.08 -4.15 -20.38
CA GLN A 47 14.12 -3.91 -19.38
C GLN A 47 13.89 -2.62 -18.58
N ALA A 48 12.63 -2.31 -18.28
CA ALA A 48 12.20 -1.16 -17.49
C ALA A 48 12.43 -1.42 -15.98
N TRP A 49 13.69 -1.66 -15.61
CA TRP A 49 14.10 -2.06 -14.27
C TRP A 49 13.73 -1.04 -13.19
N ARG A 50 13.72 0.25 -13.56
CA ARG A 50 13.24 1.33 -12.68
C ARG A 50 11.79 1.07 -12.26
N ASP A 51 10.92 0.84 -13.22
CA ASP A 51 9.48 0.71 -12.98
C ASP A 51 9.18 -0.61 -12.24
N LEU A 52 9.90 -1.69 -12.56
CA LEU A 52 9.83 -2.95 -11.81
C LEU A 52 10.28 -2.80 -10.35
N PHE A 53 11.34 -2.02 -10.10
CA PHE A 53 11.81 -1.76 -8.74
C PHE A 53 10.82 -0.92 -7.95
N ILE A 54 10.21 0.11 -8.57
CA ILE A 54 9.15 0.91 -7.94
C ILE A 54 7.94 0.01 -7.62
N LEU A 55 7.53 -0.86 -8.54
CA LEU A 55 6.45 -1.81 -8.28
C LEU A 55 6.77 -2.73 -7.10
N ALA A 56 8.01 -3.23 -7.02
CA ALA A 56 8.44 -4.07 -5.90
C ALA A 56 8.37 -3.33 -4.56
N LEU A 57 8.74 -2.04 -4.52
CA LEU A 57 8.59 -1.20 -3.33
C LEU A 57 7.12 -1.02 -2.93
N LEU A 58 6.24 -0.74 -3.88
CA LEU A 58 4.80 -0.61 -3.61
C LEU A 58 4.19 -1.91 -3.09
N MET A 59 4.62 -3.06 -3.62
CA MET A 59 4.22 -4.38 -3.13
C MET A 59 4.74 -4.63 -1.71
N ALA A 60 5.95 -4.18 -1.39
CA ALA A 60 6.49 -4.26 -0.04
C ALA A 60 5.70 -3.38 0.94
N ASP A 61 5.32 -2.16 0.57
CA ASP A 61 4.48 -1.28 1.39
C ASP A 61 3.12 -1.91 1.68
N TRP A 62 2.50 -2.46 0.63
CA TRP A 62 1.23 -3.16 0.74
C TRP A 62 1.35 -4.34 1.72
N TYR A 63 2.37 -5.17 1.57
CA TYR A 63 2.61 -6.29 2.50
C TYR A 63 2.86 -5.81 3.94
N LEU A 64 3.74 -4.81 4.13
CA LEU A 64 4.07 -4.27 5.45
C LEU A 64 2.85 -3.67 6.15
N SER A 65 1.94 -3.05 5.40
CA SER A 65 0.69 -2.48 5.92
C SER A 65 -0.22 -3.53 6.60
N GLY A 66 -0.16 -4.79 6.14
CA GLY A 66 -0.95 -5.90 6.68
C GLY A 66 -0.31 -6.63 7.87
N THR A 67 0.91 -6.27 8.27
CA THR A 67 1.63 -6.96 9.34
C THR A 67 1.03 -6.71 10.72
N GLU A 68 1.26 -7.64 11.66
CA GLU A 68 0.83 -7.48 13.06
C GLU A 68 1.40 -6.22 13.71
N TYR A 69 2.58 -5.75 13.28
CA TYR A 69 3.19 -4.52 13.79
C TYR A 69 2.27 -3.30 13.58
N MET A 70 1.67 -3.17 12.40
CA MET A 70 0.76 -2.07 12.04
C MET A 70 -0.50 -2.06 12.91
N ARG A 71 -0.98 -3.24 13.32
CA ARG A 71 -2.12 -3.35 14.25
C ARG A 71 -1.79 -2.83 15.64
N THR A 72 -0.51 -2.80 16.03
CA THR A 72 -0.09 -2.29 17.34
C THR A 72 0.11 -0.77 17.39
N LEU A 73 -0.09 -0.06 16.26
CA LEU A 73 0.07 1.40 16.18
C LEU A 73 -1.05 2.14 16.89
N ILE A 74 -2.23 1.53 16.99
CA ILE A 74 -3.39 2.08 17.67
C ILE A 74 -3.68 1.16 18.86
N VAL A 75 -3.66 1.69 20.07
CA VAL A 75 -4.06 0.96 21.28
C VAL A 75 -5.15 1.75 21.99
N GLY A 76 -6.34 1.18 22.07
CA GLY A 76 -7.56 1.94 22.39
C GLY A 76 -7.84 2.96 21.28
N ASP A 77 -8.02 4.23 21.64
CA ASP A 77 -8.21 5.36 20.73
C ASP A 77 -6.96 6.26 20.60
N GLN A 78 -5.79 5.77 21.03
CA GLN A 78 -4.55 6.54 21.02
C GLN A 78 -3.54 6.00 20.00
N LEU A 79 -3.02 6.92 19.18
CA LEU A 79 -1.94 6.63 18.25
C LEU A 79 -0.60 6.62 18.98
N GLN A 80 0.15 5.53 18.85
CA GLN A 80 1.46 5.40 19.48
C GLN A 80 2.54 6.08 18.63
N ILE A 81 2.87 7.33 18.98
CA ILE A 81 3.87 8.14 18.27
C ILE A 81 5.24 7.45 18.17
N ASN A 82 5.69 6.80 19.25
CA ASN A 82 6.98 6.10 19.26
C ASN A 82 7.05 4.96 18.23
N LYS A 83 5.91 4.36 17.87
CA LYS A 83 5.83 3.29 16.88
C LYS A 83 5.58 3.80 15.47
N ILE A 84 4.84 4.90 15.31
CA ILE A 84 4.60 5.47 13.97
C ILE A 84 5.84 6.19 13.43
N LEU A 85 6.65 6.77 14.30
CA LEU A 85 7.82 7.56 13.92
C LEU A 85 8.78 6.82 12.96
N PRO A 86 9.23 5.58 13.24
CA PRO A 86 10.08 4.83 12.30
C PRO A 86 9.40 4.57 10.95
N ILE A 87 8.07 4.38 10.92
CA ILE A 87 7.32 4.19 9.67
C ILE A 87 7.35 5.47 8.84
N ILE A 88 7.07 6.62 9.46
CA ILE A 88 7.09 7.92 8.75
C ILE A 88 8.47 8.21 8.19
N PHE A 89 9.54 7.97 8.97
CA PHE A 89 10.91 8.12 8.48
C PHE A 89 11.23 7.18 7.34
N GLY A 90 10.83 5.90 7.45
CA GLY A 90 10.99 4.91 6.38
C GLY A 90 10.27 5.34 5.10
N ALA A 91 9.00 5.72 5.22
CA ALA A 91 8.18 6.20 4.10
C ALA A 91 8.76 7.47 3.46
N ALA A 92 9.27 8.42 4.25
CA ALA A 92 9.92 9.62 3.74
C ALA A 92 11.21 9.30 2.97
N ALA A 93 12.05 8.39 3.50
CA ALA A 93 13.26 7.95 2.82
C ALA A 93 12.94 7.21 1.52
N GLN A 94 11.94 6.34 1.54
CA GLN A 94 11.46 5.62 0.36
C GLN A 94 10.88 6.56 -0.70
N LEU A 95 10.10 7.56 -0.31
CA LEU A 95 9.62 8.60 -1.22
C LEU A 95 10.78 9.35 -1.87
N GLY A 96 11.80 9.72 -1.08
CA GLY A 96 13.03 10.33 -1.61
C GLY A 96 13.73 9.44 -2.65
N LEU A 97 13.80 8.14 -2.40
CA LEU A 97 14.36 7.17 -3.35
C LEU A 97 13.53 7.07 -4.63
N ILE A 98 12.20 7.02 -4.54
CA ILE A 98 11.30 6.96 -5.71
C ILE A 98 11.45 8.24 -6.55
N ILE A 99 11.47 9.41 -5.91
CA ILE A 99 11.69 10.70 -6.59
C ILE A 99 13.04 10.70 -7.33
N TYR A 100 14.13 10.26 -6.66
CA TYR A 100 15.44 10.14 -7.30
C TYR A 100 15.39 9.21 -8.53
N LEU A 101 14.76 8.05 -8.40
CA LEU A 101 14.65 7.10 -9.51
C LEU A 101 13.84 7.65 -10.69
N LEU A 102 12.74 8.36 -10.42
CA LEU A 102 11.85 8.89 -11.45
C LEU A 102 12.43 10.11 -12.16
N PHE A 103 13.00 11.05 -11.42
CA PHE A 103 13.33 12.39 -11.94
C PHE A 103 14.84 12.66 -12.08
N VAL A 104 15.71 11.93 -11.36
CA VAL A 104 17.15 12.22 -11.36
C VAL A 104 17.93 11.16 -12.13
N ARG A 105 17.60 9.88 -11.92
CA ARG A 105 18.18 8.76 -12.68
C ARG A 105 17.42 8.48 -13.98
N GLY A 106 16.16 8.93 -14.06
CA GLY A 106 15.25 8.63 -15.16
C GLY A 106 15.53 9.40 -16.45
N ASP A 107 16.41 10.39 -16.39
CA ASP A 107 17.00 11.14 -17.52
C ASP A 107 18.36 10.52 -17.90
#